data_AF-A0A6S6U4D7-F1
#
_entry.id   AF-A0A6S6U4D7-F1
#
_cell.length_a   1.000
_cell.length_b   1.000
_cell.length_c   1.000
_cell.angle_alpha   90.00
_cell.angle_beta   90.00
_cell.angle_gamma   90.00
#
_symmetry.space_group_name_H-M   'P 1'
#
loop_
_entity.id
_entity.type
_entity.pdbx_description
1 polymer ?
#
loop_
_entity_poly.entity_id
_entity_poly.type
_entity_poly.pdbx_seq_one_letter_code
_entity_poly.pdbx_strand_id
1 'polypeptide(L)' 'MAFIKINKENFFHNLSQFVQKTGSKESIGIVLKDNAYGHGLELMAKLSQEFGLTQAVVRSYNEAKIIKP' A
#
# COMPACT_ATOMS: atom_id res chain seq x y z
N MET A 1 -10.30 -15.66 18.92
CA MET A 1 -9.22 -14.72 18.58
C MET A 1 -9.83 -13.58 17.78
N ALA A 2 -9.61 -12.32 18.15
CA ALA A 2 -10.06 -11.20 17.34
C ALA A 2 -9.22 -11.10 16.05
N PHE A 3 -9.80 -10.58 14.97
CA PHE A 3 -9.11 -10.38 13.69
C PHE A 3 -9.51 -9.03 13.07
N ILE A 4 -8.63 -8.51 12.21
CA ILE A 4 -8.87 -7.32 11.39
C ILE A 4 -9.14 -7.81 9.96
N LYS A 5 -10.24 -7.34 9.35
CA LYS A 5 -10.57 -7.65 7.96
C LYS A 5 -10.15 -6.51 7.04
N ILE A 6 -9.30 -6.81 6.08
CA ILE A 6 -8.95 -5.89 4.99
C ILE A 6 -9.88 -6.14 3.81
N ASN A 7 -10.51 -5.08 3.29
CA ASN A 7 -11.31 -5.16 2.08
C ASN A 7 -10.47 -4.68 0.89
N LYS A 8 -10.06 -5.64 0.04
CA LYS A 8 -9.25 -5.39 -1.17
C LYS A 8 -9.96 -4.50 -2.18
N GLU A 9 -11.26 -4.68 -2.40
CA GLU A 9 -12.03 -3.92 -3.38
C GLU A 9 -12.09 -2.44 -2.98
N ASN A 10 -12.34 -2.16 -1.70
CA ASN A 10 -12.34 -0.78 -1.19
C ASN A 10 -10.94 -0.15 -1.31
N PHE A 11 -9.89 -0.91 -1.04
CA PHE A 11 -8.52 -0.42 -1.21
C PHE A 11 -8.23 -0.08 -2.68
N PHE A 12 -8.57 -0.96 -3.61
CA PHE A 12 -8.36 -0.74 -5.05
C PHE A 12 -9.24 0.37 -5.60
N HIS A 13 -10.47 0.52 -5.10
CA HIS A 13 -11.33 1.65 -5.42
C HIS A 13 -10.67 2.97 -5.02
N ASN A 14 -10.15 3.08 -3.79
CA ASN A 14 -9.45 4.30 -3.36
C ASN A 14 -8.24 4.62 -4.24
N LEU A 15 -7.41 3.61 -4.56
CA LEU A 15 -6.28 3.80 -5.46
C LEU A 15 -6.71 4.24 -6.87
N SER A 16 -7.81 3.71 -7.40
CA SER A 16 -8.31 4.13 -8.72
C SER A 16 -8.79 5.59 -8.72
N GLN A 17 -9.41 6.05 -7.63
CA GLN A 17 -9.77 7.47 -7.45
C GLN A 17 -8.53 8.38 -7.46
N PHE A 18 -7.41 7.93 -6.86
CA PHE A 18 -6.15 8.68 -6.91
C PHE A 18 -5.57 8.67 -8.32
N VAL A 19 -5.52 7.53 -9.00
CA VAL A 19 -5.02 7.44 -10.38
C VAL A 19 -5.83 8.32 -11.33
N GLN A 20 -7.15 8.41 -11.16
CA GLN A 20 -7.99 9.30 -11.94
C GLN A 20 -7.60 10.79 -11.76
N LYS A 21 -7.17 11.17 -10.56
CA LYS A 21 -6.75 12.54 -10.23
C LYS A 21 -5.30 12.84 -10.60
N THR A 22 -4.40 11.86 -10.49
CA THR A 22 -2.96 12.01 -10.80
C THR A 22 -2.63 11.69 -12.26
N GLY A 23 -3.53 11.05 -13.00
CA GLY A 23 -3.40 10.67 -14.40
C GLY A 23 -2.61 9.37 -14.64
N SER A 24 -1.86 8.88 -13.65
CA SER A 24 -1.02 7.67 -13.78
C SER A 24 -0.71 7.04 -12.42
N LYS A 25 -0.40 5.74 -12.43
CA LYS A 25 0.02 4.98 -11.24
C LYS A 25 1.45 5.32 -10.81
N GLU A 26 2.31 5.64 -11.77
CA GLU A 26 3.71 6.04 -11.57
C GLU A 26 3.82 7.36 -10.79
N SER A 27 2.80 8.22 -10.90
CA SER A 27 2.69 9.47 -10.14
C SER A 27 2.31 9.27 -8.65
N ILE A 28 2.08 8.03 -8.20
CA ILE A 28 1.64 7.72 -6.84
C ILE A 28 2.76 7.02 -6.06
N GLY A 29 3.21 7.65 -4.97
CA GLY A 29 4.00 7.02 -3.92
C GLY A 29 3.10 6.64 -2.75
N ILE A 30 2.95 5.35 -2.47
CA ILE A 30 2.12 4.90 -1.34
C ILE A 30 2.90 4.93 -0.03
N VAL A 31 2.31 5.52 1.01
CA VAL A 31 2.91 5.56 2.35
C VAL A 31 2.43 4.36 3.17
N LEU A 32 3.36 3.51 3.60
CA LEU A 32 3.10 2.26 4.34
C LEU A 32 3.76 2.24 5.73
N LYS A 33 4.09 3.41 6.29
CA LYS A 33 4.72 3.53 7.62
C LYS A 33 3.89 2.92 8.74
N ASP A 34 4.57 2.55 9.83
CA ASP A 34 3.98 2.09 11.09
C ASP A 34 3.01 0.92 10.86
N ASN A 35 3.51 -0.14 10.22
CA ASN A 35 2.72 -1.32 9.85
C ASN A 35 1.53 -1.01 8.92
N ALA A 36 1.73 -0.14 7.91
CA ALA A 36 0.68 0.37 7.03
C ALA A 36 -0.55 0.89 7.81
N TYR A 37 -0.30 1.76 8.79
CA TYR A 37 -1.35 2.32 9.64
C TYR A 37 -2.20 1.24 10.36
N GLY A 38 -1.56 0.13 10.75
CA GLY A 38 -2.21 -1.00 11.42
C GLY A 38 -2.90 -2.01 10.50
N HIS A 39 -2.89 -1.83 9.18
CA HIS A 39 -3.50 -2.75 8.22
C HIS A 39 -2.61 -3.96 7.87
N GLY A 40 -1.32 -3.90 8.21
CA GLY A 40 -0.34 -4.94 7.91
C GLY A 40 0.58 -4.55 6.77
N LEU A 41 1.86 -4.32 7.07
CA LEU A 41 2.86 -3.81 6.12
C LEU A 41 3.00 -4.71 4.89
N GLU A 42 3.29 -6.00 5.07
CA GLU A 42 3.50 -6.94 3.96
C GLU A 42 2.23 -7.13 3.11
N LEU A 43 1.08 -7.24 3.77
CA LEU A 43 -0.21 -7.42 3.10
C LEU A 43 -0.51 -6.21 2.22
N MET A 44 -0.40 -5.00 2.77
CA MET A 44 -0.68 -3.79 2.02
C MET A 44 0.36 -3.52 0.94
N ALA A 45 1.64 -3.86 1.15
CA ALA A 45 2.67 -3.76 0.12
C ALA A 45 2.38 -4.68 -1.07
N LYS A 46 2.00 -5.95 -0.81
CA LYS A 46 1.61 -6.90 -1.86
C LYS A 46 0.37 -6.43 -2.63
N LEU A 47 -0.66 -5.95 -1.93
CA LEU A 47 -1.85 -5.40 -2.58
C LEU A 47 -1.54 -4.15 -3.41
N SER A 48 -0.63 -3.29 -2.94
CA SER A 48 -0.20 -2.09 -3.67
C SER A 48 0.57 -2.46 -4.95
N GLN A 49 1.45 -3.46 -4.87
CA GLN A 49 2.16 -3.99 -6.03
C GLN A 49 1.19 -4.67 -7.01
N GLU A 50 0.22 -5.45 -6.52
CA GLU A 50 -0.81 -6.08 -7.35
C GLU A 50 -1.66 -5.04 -8.09
N PHE A 51 -1.98 -3.92 -7.45
CA PHE A 51 -2.64 -2.80 -8.11
C PHE A 51 -1.75 -2.14 -9.19
N GLY A 52 -0.43 -2.25 -9.06
CA GLY A 52 0.56 -1.72 -10.01
C GLY A 52 1.29 -0.47 -9.55
N LEU A 53 1.33 -0.17 -8.24
CA LEU A 53 2.17 0.89 -7.70
C LEU A 53 3.63 0.43 -7.62
N THR A 54 4.57 1.31 -7.96
CA THR A 54 6.01 1.00 -7.99
C THR A 54 6.82 1.74 -6.91
N GLN A 55 6.22 2.73 -6.26
CA GLN A 55 6.88 3.58 -5.26
C GLN A 55 6.20 3.39 -3.90
N ALA A 56 6.99 3.00 -2.89
CA ALA A 56 6.53 2.85 -1.51
C ALA A 56 7.41 3.65 -0.55
N VAL A 57 6.78 4.34 0.40
CA VAL A 57 7.45 5.15 1.43
C VAL A 57 7.13 4.54 2.80
N VAL A 58 8.17 4.26 3.58
CA VAL A 58 8.07 3.68 4.92
C VAL A 58 8.80 4.56 5.93
N ARG A 59 8.59 4.35 7.22
CA ARG A 59 9.22 5.15 8.28
C ARG A 59 10.65 4.73 8.55
N SER A 60 10.96 3.43 8.48
CA SER A 60 12.28 2.92 8.86
C SER A 60 12.89 2.00 7.81
N TYR A 61 14.21 1.88 7.86
CA TYR A 61 14.97 0.94 7.03
C TYR A 61 14.54 -0.53 7.27
N ASN A 62 14.12 -0.87 8.49
CA ASN A 62 13.63 -2.21 8.80
C ASN A 62 12.31 -2.51 8.07
N GLU A 63 11.37 -1.55 8.04
CA GLU A 63 10.15 -1.68 7.24
C GLU A 63 10.48 -1.82 5.74
N ALA A 64 11.48 -1.08 5.25
CA ALA A 64 11.90 -1.16 3.85
C ALA A 64 12.45 -2.55 3.51
N LYS A 65 13.20 -3.19 4.42
CA LYS A 65 13.68 -4.56 4.23
C LYS A 65 12.56 -5.59 4.15
N ILE A 66 11.49 -5.40 4.92
CA ILE A 66 10.36 -6.34 4.97
C ILE A 66 9.62 -6.40 3.62
N ILE A 67 9.49 -5.26 2.94
CA ILE A 67 8.73 -5.14 1.68
C ILE A 67 9.63 -5.07 0.44
N LYS A 68 10.93 -5.29 0.62
CA LYS A 68 11.88 -5.30 -0.49
C LYS A 68 11.54 -6.49 -1.40
N PRO A 69 11.50 -6.30 -2.74
CA PRO A 69 11.31 -7.40 -3.68
C PRO A 69 12.41 -8.44 -3.60
#